data_AF-A0A2D5ZLH9-F1
#
_entry.id   AF-A0A2D5ZLH9-F1
#
_cell.length_a   1.000
_cell.length_b   1.000
_cell.length_c   1.000
_cell.angle_alpha   90.00
_cell.angle_beta   90.00
_cell.angle_gamma   90.00
#
_symmetry.space_group_name_H-M   'P 1'
#
loop_
_entity.id
_entity.type
_entity.pdbx_description
1 polymer ?
#
loop_
_entity_poly.entity_id
_entity_poly.type
_entity_poly.pdbx_seq_one_letter_code
_entity_poly.pdbx_strand_id
1 'polypeptide(L)'
;MDQRPQPTIREVIPRALLYFLLFWGLPGIVAGLIYAWELRHDEERTRIQSLHVVDLCAGLVERTLDAARSDLLFLARQRILQRFMGQGHGAAEVEREYASFAGERGCYHHIRLLGADGRELVRVNLQDGHPVIAAPDALQLKITRYYFPVTWALAPGQIYTSGFDLNMEHGRIEEPWR
;
A
#
# COMPACT_ATOMS: atom_id res chain seq x y z
N MET A 1 -75.80 34.21 -40.07
CA MET A 1 -74.69 33.40 -40.60
C MET A 1 -73.44 34.26 -40.47
N ASP A 2 -72.77 34.17 -39.34
CA ASP A 2 -71.65 35.06 -38.98
C ASP A 2 -70.34 34.39 -39.44
N GLN A 3 -69.86 34.78 -40.62
CA GLN A 3 -68.62 34.26 -41.19
C GLN A 3 -67.44 35.06 -40.61
N ARG A 4 -66.84 34.53 -39.54
CA ARG A 4 -65.55 35.05 -39.06
C ARG A 4 -64.51 34.92 -40.17
N PRO A 5 -63.73 35.97 -40.48
CA PRO A 5 -62.72 35.91 -41.52
C PRO A 5 -61.70 34.81 -41.20
N GLN A 6 -61.42 33.94 -42.19
CA GLN A 6 -60.39 32.92 -42.03
C GLN A 6 -59.01 33.60 -41.97
N PRO A 7 -58.16 33.24 -40.99
CA PRO A 7 -56.85 33.85 -40.86
C PRO A 7 -56.01 33.54 -42.10
N THR A 8 -55.36 34.55 -42.65
CA THR A 8 -54.48 34.36 -43.80
C THR A 8 -53.21 33.61 -43.37
N ILE A 9 -52.68 32.74 -44.23
CA ILE A 9 -51.49 31.90 -43.94
C ILE A 9 -50.32 32.72 -43.36
N ARG A 10 -50.17 33.98 -43.79
CA ARG A 10 -49.14 34.93 -43.33
C ARG A 10 -49.26 35.33 -41.86
N GLU A 11 -50.44 35.24 -41.25
CA GLU A 11 -50.70 35.58 -39.84
C GLU A 11 -50.50 34.38 -38.89
N VAL A 12 -50.61 33.15 -39.41
CA VAL A 12 -50.51 31.91 -38.61
C VAL A 12 -49.08 31.40 -38.51
N ILE A 13 -48.29 31.53 -39.57
CA ILE A 13 -46.88 31.12 -39.63
C ILE A 13 -46.02 31.65 -38.46
N PRO A 14 -46.03 32.95 -38.11
CA PRO A 14 -45.18 33.45 -37.02
C PRO A 14 -45.57 32.89 -35.65
N ARG A 15 -46.86 32.62 -35.42
CA ARG A 15 -47.35 32.01 -34.17
C ARG A 15 -46.99 30.54 -34.10
N ALA A 16 -47.15 29.80 -35.19
CA ALA A 16 -46.76 28.40 -35.27
C ALA A 16 -45.23 28.22 -35.09
N LEU A 17 -44.42 29.09 -35.70
CA LEU A 17 -42.97 29.14 -35.50
C LEU A 17 -42.59 29.43 -34.05
N LEU A 18 -43.28 30.37 -33.39
CA LEU A 18 -43.04 30.67 -31.98
C LEU A 18 -43.32 29.46 -31.09
N TYR A 19 -44.46 28.78 -31.28
CA TYR A 19 -44.78 27.57 -30.51
C TYR A 19 -43.80 26.44 -30.77
N PHE A 20 -43.36 26.27 -32.02
CA PHE A 20 -42.36 25.26 -32.37
C PHE A 20 -41.00 25.54 -31.72
N LEU A 21 -40.54 26.80 -31.77
CA LEU A 21 -39.30 27.24 -31.12
C LEU A 21 -39.38 27.10 -29.60
N LEU A 22 -40.54 27.39 -29.00
CA LEU A 22 -40.74 27.21 -27.57
C LEU A 22 -40.74 25.71 -27.20
N PHE A 23 -41.41 24.89 -28.00
CA PHE A 23 -41.54 23.45 -27.75
C PHE A 23 -40.21 22.70 -27.86
N TRP A 24 -39.34 23.07 -28.81
CA TRP A 24 -38.05 22.39 -29.01
C TRP A 24 -36.86 23.13 -28.41
N GLY A 25 -36.87 24.46 -28.42
CA GLY A 25 -35.78 25.28 -27.92
C GLY A 25 -35.62 25.18 -26.41
N LEU A 26 -36.72 25.19 -25.65
CA LEU A 26 -36.65 25.14 -24.19
C LEU A 26 -36.09 23.79 -23.69
N PRO A 27 -36.54 22.62 -24.16
CA PRO A 27 -35.91 21.34 -23.82
C PRO A 27 -34.45 21.25 -24.29
N GLY A 28 -34.10 21.81 -25.46
CA GLY A 28 -32.73 21.83 -25.96
C GLY A 28 -31.78 22.63 -25.05
N ILE A 29 -32.22 23.79 -24.57
CA ILE A 29 -31.45 24.60 -23.60
C ILE A 29 -31.31 23.83 -22.28
N VAL A 30 -32.39 23.23 -21.77
CA VAL A 30 -32.33 22.45 -20.53
C VAL A 30 -31.37 21.25 -20.67
N ALA A 31 -31.45 20.51 -21.78
CA ALA A 31 -30.54 19.40 -22.06
C ALA A 31 -29.08 19.87 -22.19
N GLY A 32 -28.83 21.00 -22.86
CA GLY A 32 -27.51 21.61 -22.96
C GLY A 32 -26.95 22.03 -21.60
N LEU A 33 -27.79 22.58 -20.72
CA LEU A 33 -27.40 22.93 -19.35
C LEU A 33 -27.09 21.69 -18.51
N ILE A 34 -27.89 20.63 -18.62
CA ILE A 34 -27.62 19.34 -17.95
C ILE A 34 -26.30 18.73 -18.45
N TYR A 35 -26.08 18.72 -19.76
CA TYR A 35 -24.85 18.20 -20.35
C TYR A 35 -23.62 19.01 -19.92
N ALA A 36 -23.72 20.34 -19.94
CA ALA A 36 -22.66 21.22 -19.46
C ALA A 36 -22.41 21.07 -17.95
N TRP A 37 -23.46 20.78 -17.16
CA TRP A 37 -23.33 20.47 -15.75
C TRP A 37 -22.61 19.13 -15.55
N GLU A 38 -22.98 18.07 -16.28
CA GLU A 38 -22.34 16.76 -16.22
C GLU A 38 -20.85 16.84 -16.56
N LEU A 39 -20.49 17.50 -17.68
CA LEU A 39 -19.08 17.68 -18.08
C LEU A 39 -18.25 18.42 -17.02
N ARG A 40 -18.87 19.36 -16.29
CA ARG A 40 -18.18 20.10 -15.22
C ARG A 40 -18.03 19.28 -13.94
N HIS A 41 -18.84 18.24 -13.72
CA HIS A 41 -18.81 17.42 -12.50
C HIS A 41 -18.04 16.11 -12.66
N ASP A 42 -17.73 15.69 -13.89
CA ASP A 42 -16.96 14.46 -14.12
C ASP A 42 -15.55 14.52 -13.54
N GLU A 43 -14.85 15.65 -13.66
CA GLU A 43 -13.50 15.81 -13.10
C GLU A 43 -13.47 15.62 -11.58
N GLU A 44 -14.45 16.18 -10.88
CA GLU A 44 -14.53 16.10 -9.41
C GLU A 44 -14.87 14.68 -8.96
N ARG A 45 -15.75 13.98 -9.68
CA ARG A 45 -16.05 12.56 -9.42
C ARG A 45 -14.82 11.69 -9.59
N THR A 46 -14.08 11.87 -10.70
CA THR A 46 -12.81 11.13 -10.94
C THR A 46 -11.76 11.45 -9.88
N ARG A 47 -11.68 12.71 -9.42
CA ARG A 47 -10.75 13.12 -8.37
C ARG A 47 -11.06 12.46 -7.03
N ILE A 48 -12.31 12.48 -6.60
CA ILE A 48 -12.75 11.85 -5.35
C ILE A 48 -12.49 10.34 -5.39
N GLN A 49 -12.79 9.68 -6.50
CA GLN A 49 -12.49 8.26 -6.68
C GLN A 49 -10.98 7.98 -6.61
N SER A 50 -10.17 8.82 -7.26
CA SER A 50 -8.71 8.69 -7.25
C SER A 50 -8.14 8.85 -5.83
N LEU A 51 -8.63 9.84 -5.07
CA LEU A 51 -8.23 10.02 -3.67
C LEU A 51 -8.67 8.84 -2.80
N HIS A 52 -9.88 8.33 -2.98
CA HIS A 52 -10.37 7.17 -2.24
C HIS A 52 -9.52 5.91 -2.47
N VAL A 53 -9.04 5.69 -3.69
CA VAL A 53 -8.10 4.59 -4.01
C VAL A 53 -6.77 4.79 -3.28
N VAL A 54 -6.23 6.01 -3.27
CA VAL A 54 -4.99 6.33 -2.54
C VAL A 54 -5.17 6.09 -1.04
N ASP A 55 -6.29 6.51 -0.46
CA ASP A 55 -6.60 6.28 0.96
C ASP A 55 -6.72 4.80 1.29
N LEU A 56 -7.35 4.01 0.41
CA LEU A 56 -7.43 2.56 0.58
C LEU A 56 -6.03 1.92 0.55
N CYS A 57 -5.19 2.31 -0.42
CA CYS A 57 -3.82 1.83 -0.51
C CYS A 57 -2.98 2.23 0.72
N ALA A 58 -3.11 3.46 1.18
CA ALA A 58 -2.43 3.94 2.39
C ALA A 58 -2.86 3.13 3.62
N GLY A 59 -4.17 2.90 3.78
CA GLY A 59 -4.71 2.08 4.87
C GLY A 59 -4.27 0.60 4.81
N LEU A 60 -4.04 0.05 3.61
CA LEU A 60 -3.46 -1.29 3.47
C LEU A 60 -2.00 -1.32 3.94
N VAL A 61 -1.18 -0.34 3.52
CA VAL A 61 0.22 -0.25 3.95
C VAL A 61 0.31 -0.10 5.48
N GLU A 62 -0.52 0.75 6.07
CA GLU A 62 -0.57 0.95 7.52
C GLU A 62 -0.87 -0.36 8.26
N ARG A 63 -1.89 -1.11 7.81
CA ARG A 63 -2.23 -2.42 8.40
C ARG A 63 -1.09 -3.43 8.25
N THR A 64 -0.41 -3.45 7.11
CA THR A 64 0.74 -4.34 6.91
C THR A 64 1.90 -3.98 7.83
N LEU A 65 2.18 -2.68 8.01
CA LEU A 65 3.22 -2.22 8.94
C LEU A 65 2.87 -2.51 10.40
N ASP A 66 1.61 -2.34 10.79
CA ASP A 66 1.14 -2.69 12.14
C ASP A 66 1.26 -4.19 12.41
N ALA A 67 0.92 -5.03 11.44
CA ALA A 67 1.14 -6.48 11.53
C ALA A 67 2.63 -6.82 11.69
N ALA A 68 3.50 -6.21 10.87
CA ALA A 68 4.94 -6.42 10.95
C ALA A 68 5.53 -5.94 12.29
N ARG A 69 5.04 -4.83 12.83
CA ARG A 69 5.39 -4.32 14.16
C ARG A 69 4.99 -5.30 15.26
N SER A 70 3.76 -5.80 15.22
CA SER A 70 3.27 -6.77 16.20
C SER A 70 4.11 -8.05 16.17
N ASP A 71 4.45 -8.53 14.98
CA ASP A 71 5.30 -9.69 14.76
C ASP A 71 6.70 -9.52 15.31
N LEU A 72 7.35 -8.39 15.01
CA LEU A 72 8.67 -8.10 15.52
C LEU A 72 8.69 -8.05 17.05
N LEU A 73 7.70 -7.42 17.67
CA LEU A 73 7.58 -7.36 19.12
C LEU A 73 7.30 -8.73 19.74
N PHE A 74 6.52 -9.57 19.06
CA PHE A 74 6.30 -10.95 19.47
C PHE A 74 7.62 -11.71 19.49
N LEU A 75 8.37 -11.72 18.39
CA LEU A 75 9.67 -12.40 18.28
C LEU A 75 10.71 -11.86 19.28
N ALA A 76 10.76 -10.54 19.47
CA ALA A 76 11.71 -9.90 20.39
C ALA A 76 11.43 -10.20 21.87
N ARG A 77 10.19 -10.56 22.23
CA ARG A 77 9.78 -10.84 23.62
C ARG A 77 9.72 -12.33 23.93
N GLN A 78 10.03 -13.21 22.98
CA GLN A 78 9.98 -14.64 23.23
C GLN A 78 11.01 -15.07 24.28
N ARG A 79 10.59 -15.98 25.18
CA ARG A 79 11.46 -16.50 26.23
C ARG A 79 12.68 -17.25 25.68
N ILE A 80 12.53 -17.87 24.50
CA ILE A 80 13.60 -18.59 23.81
C ILE A 80 14.77 -17.67 23.46
N LEU A 81 14.47 -16.47 22.96
CA LEU A 81 15.46 -15.45 22.65
C LEU A 81 16.13 -14.95 23.93
N GLN A 82 15.36 -14.69 24.99
CA GLN A 82 15.92 -14.25 26.27
C GLN A 82 16.89 -15.29 26.87
N ARG A 83 16.57 -16.59 26.75
CA ARG A 83 17.46 -17.68 27.19
C ARG A 83 18.73 -17.74 26.35
N PHE A 84 18.61 -17.62 25.03
CA PHE A 84 19.76 -17.58 24.13
C PHE A 84 20.70 -16.42 24.46
N MET A 85 20.15 -15.21 24.65
CA MET A 85 20.91 -14.01 25.00
C MET A 85 21.58 -14.09 26.39
N GLY A 86 20.94 -14.77 27.36
CA GLY A 86 21.45 -14.87 28.73
C GLY A 86 22.45 -16.00 28.96
N GLN A 87 22.33 -17.12 28.25
CA GLN A 87 23.13 -18.33 28.49
C GLN A 87 24.05 -18.70 27.32
N GLY A 88 23.93 -18.06 26.15
CA GLY A 88 24.72 -18.36 24.95
C GLY A 88 24.43 -19.72 24.31
N HIS A 89 23.49 -20.49 24.87
CA HIS A 89 23.06 -21.78 24.36
C HIS A 89 21.63 -21.69 23.80
N GLY A 90 21.34 -22.44 22.74
CA GLY A 90 20.00 -22.51 22.15
C GLY A 90 19.81 -21.77 20.82
N ALA A 91 20.89 -21.39 20.12
CA ALA A 91 20.81 -20.81 18.77
C ALA A 91 19.93 -21.65 17.84
N ALA A 92 20.14 -22.97 17.83
CA ALA A 92 19.35 -23.90 17.02
C ALA A 92 17.85 -23.96 17.41
N GLU A 93 17.50 -23.64 18.65
CA GLU A 93 16.10 -23.57 19.08
C GLU A 93 15.46 -22.28 18.52
N VAL A 94 16.16 -21.14 18.61
CA VAL A 94 15.73 -19.86 18.03
C VAL A 94 15.62 -19.95 16.52
N GLU A 95 16.59 -20.57 15.84
CA GLU A 95 16.57 -20.79 14.39
C GLU A 95 15.35 -21.58 13.95
N ARG A 96 15.03 -22.69 14.65
CA ARG A 96 13.84 -23.50 14.34
C ARG A 96 12.54 -22.74 14.56
N GLU A 97 12.43 -22.03 15.69
CA GLU A 97 11.26 -21.20 15.98
C GLU A 97 11.05 -20.13 14.91
N TYR A 98 12.13 -19.45 14.51
CA TYR A 98 12.07 -18.39 13.49
C TYR A 98 11.81 -18.96 12.10
N ALA A 99 12.31 -20.16 11.79
CA ALA A 99 11.98 -20.88 10.55
C ALA A 99 10.50 -21.25 10.50
N SER A 100 9.94 -21.83 11.56
CA SER A 100 8.50 -22.10 11.66
C SER A 100 7.69 -20.81 11.51
N PHE A 101 8.06 -19.75 12.23
CA PHE A 101 7.38 -18.46 12.12
C PHE A 101 7.42 -17.87 10.70
N ALA A 102 8.59 -17.89 10.04
CA ALA A 102 8.76 -17.40 8.68
C ALA A 102 7.90 -18.20 7.68
N GLY A 103 7.84 -19.52 7.84
CA GLY A 103 7.01 -20.40 7.00
C GLY A 103 5.51 -20.12 7.17
N GLU A 104 5.03 -19.96 8.40
CA GLU A 104 3.61 -19.68 8.67
C GLU A 104 3.18 -18.27 8.23
N ARG A 105 4.06 -17.28 8.38
CA ARG A 105 3.77 -15.91 7.94
C ARG A 105 3.89 -15.73 6.43
N GLY A 106 4.87 -16.37 5.80
CA GLY A 106 5.06 -16.37 4.34
C GLY A 106 5.36 -15.02 3.69
N CYS A 107 5.44 -13.93 4.45
CA CYS A 107 5.62 -12.57 3.94
C CYS A 107 7.00 -11.96 4.22
N TYR A 108 7.84 -12.63 5.01
CA TYR A 108 9.18 -12.15 5.35
C TYR A 108 10.24 -12.82 4.49
N HIS A 109 10.89 -12.06 3.61
CA HIS A 109 12.02 -12.59 2.84
C HIS A 109 13.17 -13.04 3.75
N HIS A 110 13.42 -12.28 4.83
CA HIS A 110 14.48 -12.54 5.79
C HIS A 110 14.05 -12.19 7.22
N ILE A 111 14.37 -13.07 8.18
CA ILE A 111 14.33 -12.78 9.62
C ILE A 111 15.76 -12.91 10.15
N ARG A 112 16.27 -11.85 10.80
CA ARG A 112 17.66 -11.80 11.27
C ARG A 112 17.73 -11.35 12.73
N LEU A 113 18.57 -12.04 13.50
CA LEU A 113 19.05 -11.57 14.79
C LEU A 113 20.47 -11.04 14.63
N LEU A 114 20.70 -9.77 14.97
CA LEU A 114 22.01 -9.14 14.91
C LEU A 114 22.60 -9.03 16.32
N GLY A 115 23.87 -9.39 16.45
CA GLY A 115 24.66 -9.20 17.65
C GLY A 115 25.06 -7.75 17.87
N ALA A 116 25.63 -7.46 19.04
CA ALA A 116 26.09 -6.12 19.42
C ALA A 116 27.24 -5.60 18.52
N ASP A 117 27.97 -6.50 17.89
CA ASP A 117 29.02 -6.23 16.91
C ASP A 117 28.48 -6.08 15.46
N GLY A 118 27.16 -6.18 15.28
CA GLY A 118 26.49 -6.13 13.98
C GLY A 118 26.64 -7.41 13.15
N ARG A 119 27.13 -8.51 13.73
CA ARG A 119 27.17 -9.82 13.08
C ARG A 119 25.80 -10.50 13.16
N GLU A 120 25.40 -11.16 12.08
CA GLU A 120 24.23 -12.04 12.10
C GLU A 120 24.49 -13.24 13.02
N LEU A 121 23.62 -13.43 14.02
CA LEU A 121 23.64 -14.57 14.94
C LEU A 121 22.67 -15.66 14.50
N VAL A 122 21.53 -15.25 13.94
CA VAL A 122 20.50 -16.12 13.35
C VAL A 122 20.03 -15.45 12.07
N ARG A 123 19.90 -16.22 11.00
CA ARG A 123 19.30 -15.77 9.74
C ARG A 123 18.43 -16.88 9.17
N VAL A 124 17.17 -16.55 8.93
CA VAL A 124 16.20 -17.38 8.23
C VAL A 124 15.79 -16.65 6.96
N ASN A 125 15.87 -17.34 5.83
CA ASN A 125 15.42 -16.85 4.54
C ASN A 125 14.12 -17.56 4.15
N LEU A 126 13.22 -16.87 3.47
CA LEU A 126 12.07 -17.49 2.82
C LEU A 126 12.39 -17.65 1.33
N GLN A 127 12.68 -18.89 0.91
CA GLN A 127 13.03 -19.22 -0.47
C GLN A 127 11.92 -20.06 -1.07
N ASP A 128 11.28 -19.55 -2.13
CA ASP A 128 10.19 -20.23 -2.84
C ASP A 128 9.05 -20.68 -1.90
N GLY A 129 8.73 -19.85 -0.90
CA GLY A 129 7.71 -20.12 0.11
C GLY A 129 8.16 -21.05 1.24
N HIS A 130 9.41 -21.50 1.24
CA HIS A 130 9.95 -22.40 2.27
C HIS A 130 11.00 -21.69 3.15
N PRO A 131 10.91 -21.83 4.48
CA PRO A 131 11.89 -21.26 5.38
C PRO A 131 13.20 -22.08 5.34
N VAL A 132 14.32 -21.39 5.13
CA VAL A 132 15.67 -21.94 5.06
C VAL A 132 16.55 -21.23 6.08
N ILE A 133 17.07 -21.99 7.05
CA ILE A 133 18.05 -21.48 8.02
C ILE A 133 19.39 -21.32 7.32
N ALA A 134 20.02 -20.16 7.44
CA ALA A 134 21.33 -19.90 6.87
C ALA A 134 22.42 -20.67 7.63
N ALA A 135 23.35 -21.27 6.89
CA ALA A 135 24.50 -21.94 7.48
C ALA A 135 25.45 -20.91 8.16
N PRO A 136 26.25 -21.32 9.16
CA PRO A 136 27.10 -20.40 9.93
C PRO A 136 28.09 -19.58 9.09
N ASP A 137 28.55 -20.12 7.96
CA ASP A 137 29.44 -19.47 7.00
C ASP A 137 28.74 -18.45 6.11
N ALA A 138 27.41 -18.52 5.98
CA ALA A 138 26.60 -17.55 5.24
C ALA A 138 26.17 -16.34 6.10
N LEU A 139 26.44 -16.36 7.41
CA LEU A 139 26.15 -15.25 8.32
C LEU A 139 27.10 -14.07 8.08
N GLN A 140 26.52 -12.89 7.88
CA GLN A 140 27.27 -11.70 7.46
C GLN A 140 27.46 -10.69 8.59
N LEU A 141 28.47 -9.83 8.42
CA LEU A 141 28.66 -8.62 9.21
C LEU A 141 27.89 -7.46 8.56
N LYS A 142 26.93 -6.87 9.28
CA LYS A 142 26.08 -5.78 8.79
C LYS A 142 26.29 -4.46 9.54
N ILE A 143 27.37 -4.34 10.32
CA ILE A 143 27.69 -3.14 11.11
C ILE A 143 27.77 -1.85 10.27
N THR A 144 28.17 -1.95 9.00
CA THR A 144 28.29 -0.81 8.08
C THR A 144 26.98 -0.41 7.41
N ARG A 145 25.90 -1.19 7.56
CA ARG A 145 24.59 -0.84 6.98
C ARG A 145 23.98 0.31 7.77
N TYR A 146 23.43 1.28 7.05
CA TYR A 146 22.89 2.52 7.63
C TYR A 146 21.83 2.29 8.72
N TYR A 147 21.08 1.19 8.65
CA TYR A 147 20.05 0.86 9.63
C TYR A 147 20.64 0.42 10.97
N PHE A 148 21.83 -0.20 10.98
CA PHE A 148 22.44 -0.74 12.20
C PHE A 148 22.68 0.32 13.28
N PRO A 149 23.41 1.43 13.02
CA PRO A 149 23.66 2.45 14.04
C PRO A 149 22.37 3.12 14.52
N VAL A 150 21.37 3.29 13.64
CA VAL A 150 20.06 3.83 14.01
C VAL A 150 19.33 2.89 14.95
N THR A 151 19.27 1.59 14.63
CA THR A 151 18.62 0.58 15.48
C THR A 151 19.33 0.37 16.81
N TRP A 152 20.66 0.51 16.83
CA TRP A 152 21.46 0.34 18.04
C TRP A 152 21.23 1.47 19.06
N ALA A 153 20.88 2.67 18.60
CA ALA A 153 20.57 3.82 19.45
C ALA A 153 19.15 3.77 20.05
N LEU A 154 18.30 2.82 19.65
CA LEU A 154 16.92 2.71 20.12
C LEU A 154 16.84 2.18 21.55
N ALA A 155 15.84 2.67 22.30
CA ALA A 155 15.47 2.09 23.57
C ALA A 155 14.75 0.73 23.38
N PRO A 156 14.80 -0.19 24.36
CA PRO A 156 14.10 -1.45 24.29
C PRO A 156 12.61 -1.29 23.94
N GLY A 157 12.16 -2.02 22.92
CA GLY A 157 10.77 -1.97 22.44
C GLY A 157 10.44 -0.85 21.45
N GLN A 158 11.38 0.04 21.17
CA GLN A 158 11.28 0.94 20.02
C GLN A 158 11.61 0.21 18.73
N ILE A 159 11.02 0.66 17.63
CA ILE A 159 11.12 0.02 16.31
C ILE A 159 11.54 1.09 15.31
N TYR A 160 12.42 0.70 14.41
CA TYR A 160 12.80 1.52 13.26
C TYR A 160 12.46 0.77 11.97
N THR A 161 11.89 1.52 11.03
CA THR A 161 11.62 1.05 9.67
C THR A 161 12.45 1.92 8.73
N SER A 162 13.31 1.29 7.93
CA SER A 162 14.04 2.01 6.89
C SER A 162 13.12 2.38 5.74
N GLY A 163 13.49 3.40 4.96
CA GLY A 163 12.91 3.59 3.63
C GLY A 163 13.13 2.37 2.74
N PHE A 164 12.34 2.24 1.68
CA PHE A 164 12.56 1.22 0.65
C PHE A 164 13.92 1.45 -0.02
N ASP A 165 14.77 0.44 0.05
CA ASP A 165 16.11 0.40 -0.56
C ASP A 165 16.35 -1.02 -1.06
N LEU A 166 17.25 -1.16 -2.04
CA LEU A 166 17.62 -2.47 -2.56
C LEU A 166 18.41 -3.25 -1.50
N ASN A 167 18.09 -4.54 -1.35
CA ASN A 167 18.84 -5.38 -0.43
C ASN A 167 20.28 -5.56 -0.92
N MET A 168 21.23 -5.60 0.03
CA MET A 168 22.63 -5.86 -0.26
C MET A 168 23.13 -7.09 0.49
N GLU A 169 23.65 -8.05 -0.28
CA GLU A 169 24.24 -9.30 0.18
C GLU A 169 25.69 -9.38 -0.30
N HIS A 170 26.62 -9.71 0.61
CA HIS A 170 28.05 -9.77 0.29
C HIS A 170 28.60 -8.50 -0.40
N GLY A 171 28.05 -7.33 -0.08
CA GLY A 171 28.45 -6.04 -0.65
C GLY A 171 27.94 -5.78 -2.07
N ARG A 172 27.00 -6.57 -2.58
CA ARG A 172 26.36 -6.39 -3.90
C ARG A 172 24.84 -6.30 -3.73
N ILE A 173 24.20 -5.60 -4.66
CA ILE A 173 22.73 -5.60 -4.76
C ILE A 173 22.27 -7.04 -5.02
N GLU A 174 21.26 -7.49 -4.28
CA GLU A 174 20.65 -8.81 -4.47
C GLU A 174 19.84 -8.84 -5.78
N GLU A 175 20.09 -9.85 -6.62
CA GLU A 175 19.36 -10.11 -7.86
C GLU A 175 18.76 -11.52 -7.85
N PRO A 176 17.52 -11.74 -8.32
CA PRO A 176 16.57 -10.72 -8.77
C PRO A 176 16.12 -9.82 -7.62
N TRP A 177 15.76 -8.57 -7.92
CA TRP A 177 15.30 -7.64 -6.88
C TRP A 177 14.03 -8.21 -6.26
N ARG A 178 14.10 -8.53 -4.97
CA ARG A 178 13.00 -9.08 -4.16
C ARG A 178 12.77 -8.19 -2.96
#